data_AF-A0A7W2YD82-F1
#
_entry.id   AF-A0A7W2YD82-F1
#
_cell.length_a   1.000
_cell.length_b   1.000
_cell.length_c   1.000
_cell.angle_alpha   90.00
_cell.angle_beta   90.00
_cell.angle_gamma   90.00
#
_symmetry.space_group_name_H-M   'P 1'
#
loop_
_entity.id
_entity.type
_entity.pdbx_description
1 polymer ?
#
loop_
_entity_poly.entity_id
_entity_poly.type
_entity_poly.pdbx_seq_one_letter_code
_entity_poly.pdbx_strand_id
1 'polypeptide(L)'
;MTKNALILASDIIEQAQHSGRRAGTSLEAIASEHGDEKMLAVLTEMDILTVAKIVREHDATIPSIATWLMDAESIKQLLNVEPSYWQNIDEDHVFCAQTEAHSLLTQIFLSSDDEEKQREVLTAIVEDDFGLLYLSLPFIGHDFSEIEEDEEQTSGSIEELLMKIKSLSEEAYREVMTVSTNGTLDNIENALKQNANKQRVTAVEMDTDDMFAPL
;
A
#
# COMPACT_ATOMS: atom_id res chain seq x y z
N MET A 1 17.90 1.15 -20.36
CA MET A 1 16.69 1.85 -19.91
C MET A 1 16.61 3.18 -20.64
N THR A 2 15.45 3.52 -21.20
CA THR A 2 15.30 4.60 -22.20
C THR A 2 15.12 5.95 -21.53
N LYS A 3 15.89 6.98 -21.92
CA LYS A 3 15.81 8.39 -21.47
C LYS A 3 14.38 8.94 -21.36
N ASN A 4 13.45 8.37 -22.10
CA ASN A 4 12.04 8.73 -22.10
C ASN A 4 11.31 8.34 -20.78
N ALA A 5 11.72 7.26 -20.08
CA ALA A 5 11.08 6.87 -18.81
C ALA A 5 11.42 7.85 -17.68
N LEU A 6 12.69 8.22 -17.56
CA LEU A 6 13.19 9.25 -16.64
C LEU A 6 12.48 10.60 -16.81
N ILE A 7 12.23 11.03 -18.06
CA ILE A 7 11.52 12.29 -18.33
C ILE A 7 10.08 12.20 -17.83
N LEU A 8 9.36 11.12 -18.16
CA LEU A 8 7.99 10.92 -17.72
C LEU A 8 7.89 10.80 -16.19
N ALA A 9 8.83 10.09 -15.55
CA ALA A 9 8.89 10.00 -14.09
C ALA A 9 9.13 11.37 -13.46
N SER A 10 10.04 12.18 -14.00
CA SER A 10 10.29 13.55 -13.51
C SER A 10 9.03 14.43 -13.60
N ASP A 11 8.32 14.36 -14.73
CA ASP A 11 7.05 15.09 -14.92
C ASP A 11 5.99 14.65 -13.91
N ILE A 12 5.88 13.34 -13.64
CA ILE A 12 4.92 12.80 -12.66
C ILE A 12 5.29 13.18 -11.23
N ILE A 13 6.58 13.15 -10.89
CA ILE A 13 7.06 13.58 -9.56
C ILE A 13 6.70 15.05 -9.33
N GLU A 14 6.93 15.93 -10.31
CA GLU A 14 6.55 17.35 -10.23
C GLU A 14 5.03 17.51 -10.03
N GLN A 15 4.22 16.75 -10.76
CA GLN A 15 2.77 16.77 -10.58
C GLN A 15 2.38 16.29 -9.17
N ALA A 16 2.99 15.22 -8.69
CA ALA A 16 2.69 14.59 -7.41
C ALA A 16 3.04 15.52 -6.24
N GLN A 17 4.05 16.39 -6.36
CA GLN A 17 4.31 17.45 -5.38
C GLN A 17 3.07 18.33 -5.13
N HIS A 18 2.31 18.60 -6.19
CA HIS A 18 1.11 19.43 -6.12
C HIS A 18 -0.18 18.65 -5.88
N SER A 19 -0.35 17.48 -6.50
CA SER A 19 -1.53 16.63 -6.36
C SER A 19 -1.24 15.20 -6.82
N GLY A 20 -1.37 14.25 -5.90
CA GLY A 20 -1.30 12.83 -6.20
C GLY A 20 -2.38 12.39 -7.19
N ARG A 21 -3.58 12.97 -7.13
CA ARG A 21 -4.64 12.70 -8.12
C ARG A 21 -4.23 13.07 -9.55
N ARG A 22 -3.62 14.24 -9.75
CA ARG A 22 -3.17 14.66 -11.10
C ARG A 22 -2.09 13.72 -11.64
N ALA A 23 -1.11 13.41 -10.78
CA ALA A 23 -0.05 12.47 -11.12
C ALA A 23 -0.59 11.06 -11.42
N GLY A 24 -1.59 10.58 -10.68
CA GLY A 24 -2.27 9.31 -10.94
C GLY A 24 -2.98 9.30 -12.29
N THR A 25 -3.69 10.36 -12.67
CA THR A 25 -4.31 10.45 -14.00
C THR A 25 -3.26 10.39 -15.13
N SER A 26 -2.08 10.99 -14.93
CA SER A 26 -0.97 10.87 -15.90
C SER A 26 -0.37 9.46 -15.95
N LEU A 27 -0.25 8.78 -14.81
CA LEU A 27 0.20 7.38 -14.76
C LEU A 27 -0.79 6.45 -15.48
N GLU A 28 -2.10 6.67 -15.30
CA GLU A 28 -3.15 5.94 -16.00
C GLU A 28 -3.05 6.11 -17.52
N ALA A 29 -2.82 7.36 -17.98
CA ALA A 29 -2.61 7.64 -19.39
C ALA A 29 -1.36 6.91 -19.93
N ILE A 30 -0.27 6.85 -19.15
CA ILE A 30 0.94 6.10 -19.53
C ILE A 30 0.64 4.60 -19.64
N ALA A 31 -0.07 4.01 -18.68
CA ALA A 31 -0.47 2.62 -18.75
C ALA A 31 -1.34 2.35 -20.00
N SER A 32 -2.31 3.23 -20.29
CA SER A 32 -3.19 3.09 -21.45
C SER A 32 -2.49 3.30 -22.80
N GLU A 33 -1.54 4.25 -22.90
CA GLU A 33 -0.92 4.65 -24.17
C GLU A 33 0.40 3.91 -24.47
N HIS A 34 1.14 3.55 -23.42
CA HIS A 34 2.49 2.99 -23.51
C HIS A 34 2.63 1.60 -22.90
N GLY A 35 1.61 1.11 -22.18
CA GLY A 35 1.56 -0.22 -21.62
C GLY A 35 2.38 -0.42 -20.35
N ASP A 36 2.27 -1.64 -19.81
CA ASP A 36 2.75 -2.06 -18.51
C ASP A 36 4.26 -1.95 -18.34
N GLU A 37 5.04 -2.32 -19.36
CA GLU A 37 6.51 -2.22 -19.32
C GLU A 37 6.97 -0.77 -19.09
N LYS A 38 6.25 0.19 -19.68
CA LYS A 38 6.58 1.60 -19.55
C LYS A 38 6.15 2.15 -18.20
N MET A 39 4.96 1.76 -17.75
CA MET A 39 4.43 2.11 -16.44
C MET A 39 5.36 1.60 -15.33
N LEU A 40 5.81 0.35 -15.41
CA LEU A 40 6.78 -0.22 -14.48
C LEU A 40 8.08 0.58 -14.46
N ALA A 41 8.64 0.88 -15.64
CA ALA A 41 9.86 1.67 -15.74
C ALA A 41 9.71 3.09 -15.17
N VAL A 42 8.51 3.67 -15.19
CA VAL A 42 8.23 4.97 -14.55
C VAL A 42 8.13 4.81 -13.03
N LEU A 43 7.39 3.81 -12.54
CA LEU A 43 7.28 3.51 -11.11
C LEU A 43 8.64 3.24 -10.46
N THR A 44 9.55 2.53 -11.14
CA THR A 44 10.91 2.24 -10.63
C THR A 44 11.78 3.49 -10.48
N GLU A 45 11.51 4.55 -11.21
CA GLU A 45 12.26 5.81 -11.13
C GLU A 45 11.69 6.77 -10.07
N MET A 46 10.53 6.44 -9.51
CA MET A 46 9.86 7.24 -8.48
C MET A 46 10.21 6.72 -7.09
N ASP A 47 10.35 7.64 -6.14
CA ASP A 47 10.48 7.26 -4.73
C ASP A 47 9.15 6.73 -4.18
N ILE A 48 9.23 5.87 -3.18
CA ILE A 48 8.06 5.19 -2.62
C ILE A 48 7.07 6.15 -1.93
N LEU A 49 7.53 7.32 -1.44
CA LEU A 49 6.65 8.32 -0.83
C LEU A 49 5.77 8.98 -1.89
N THR A 50 6.33 9.26 -3.06
CA THR A 50 5.58 9.78 -4.21
C THR A 50 4.55 8.76 -4.68
N VAL A 51 4.92 7.48 -4.82
CA VAL A 51 3.98 6.41 -5.19
C VAL A 51 2.85 6.32 -4.15
N ALA A 52 3.17 6.34 -2.85
CA ALA A 52 2.20 6.29 -1.78
C ALA A 52 1.21 7.46 -1.79
N LYS A 53 1.70 8.68 -2.05
CA LYS A 53 0.83 9.86 -2.19
C LYS A 53 -0.16 9.69 -3.35
N ILE A 54 0.31 9.17 -4.48
CA ILE A 54 -0.54 8.98 -5.66
C ILE A 54 -1.59 7.90 -5.41
N VAL A 55 -1.17 6.73 -4.92
CA VAL A 55 -2.04 5.62 -4.53
C VAL A 55 -3.14 6.10 -3.58
N ARG A 56 -2.80 7.01 -2.66
CA ARG A 56 -3.74 7.56 -1.68
C ARG A 56 -4.74 8.55 -2.25
N GLU A 57 -4.30 9.46 -3.12
CA GLU A 57 -5.12 10.57 -3.61
C GLU A 57 -5.92 10.23 -4.90
N HIS A 58 -5.58 9.11 -5.57
CA HIS A 58 -6.28 8.60 -6.74
C HIS A 58 -7.39 7.59 -6.39
N ASP A 59 -8.19 7.20 -7.38
CA ASP A 59 -9.13 6.08 -7.26
C ASP A 59 -8.41 4.71 -7.30
N ALA A 60 -9.18 3.64 -7.12
CA ALA A 60 -8.69 2.26 -7.02
C ALA A 60 -7.92 1.74 -8.25
N THR A 61 -7.97 2.45 -9.40
CA THR A 61 -7.29 2.02 -10.62
C THR A 61 -5.77 2.05 -10.48
N ILE A 62 -5.20 3.15 -9.95
CA ILE A 62 -3.75 3.26 -9.78
C ILE A 62 -3.19 2.30 -8.74
N PRO A 63 -3.79 2.16 -7.53
CA PRO A 63 -3.40 1.11 -6.60
C PRO A 63 -3.39 -0.27 -7.26
N SER A 64 -4.44 -0.63 -8.02
CA SER A 64 -4.51 -1.92 -8.72
C SER A 64 -3.39 -2.12 -9.75
N ILE A 65 -3.11 -1.12 -10.59
CA ILE A 65 -2.02 -1.17 -11.57
C ILE A 65 -0.65 -1.23 -10.86
N ALA A 66 -0.44 -0.37 -9.87
CA ALA A 66 0.84 -0.24 -9.19
C ALA A 66 1.20 -1.52 -8.42
N THR A 67 0.27 -2.06 -7.62
CA THR A 67 0.50 -3.31 -6.86
C THR A 67 0.66 -4.51 -7.79
N TRP A 68 0.01 -4.50 -8.96
CA TRP A 68 0.22 -5.54 -9.95
C TRP A 68 1.59 -5.46 -10.65
N LEU A 69 2.20 -4.27 -10.76
CA LEU A 69 3.52 -4.11 -11.41
C LEU A 69 4.71 -4.20 -10.44
N MET A 70 4.55 -3.69 -9.23
CA MET A 70 5.62 -3.64 -8.22
C MET A 70 5.96 -5.03 -7.67
N ASP A 71 7.21 -5.24 -7.29
CA ASP A 71 7.63 -6.44 -6.57
C ASP A 71 7.17 -6.43 -5.10
N ALA A 72 7.29 -7.57 -4.43
CA ALA A 72 6.83 -7.75 -3.05
C ALA A 72 7.52 -6.82 -2.04
N GLU A 73 8.81 -6.55 -2.22
CA GLU A 73 9.56 -5.65 -1.34
C GLU A 73 9.09 -4.20 -1.50
N SER A 74 8.87 -3.76 -2.74
CA SER A 74 8.32 -2.44 -3.04
C SER A 74 6.91 -2.26 -2.47
N ILE A 75 6.04 -3.28 -2.55
CA ILE A 75 4.69 -3.24 -1.95
C ILE A 75 4.77 -3.16 -0.43
N LYS A 76 5.64 -3.94 0.21
CA LYS A 76 5.87 -3.85 1.66
C LYS A 76 6.32 -2.44 2.06
N GLN A 77 7.24 -1.84 1.31
CA GLN A 77 7.68 -0.47 1.55
C GLN A 77 6.54 0.55 1.39
N LEU A 78 5.68 0.38 0.38
CA LEU A 78 4.48 1.19 0.19
C LEU A 78 3.58 1.17 1.44
N LEU A 79 3.27 -0.02 1.98
CA LEU A 79 2.44 -0.16 3.19
C LEU A 79 3.07 0.49 4.43
N ASN A 80 4.39 0.54 4.48
CA ASN A 80 5.12 1.15 5.59
C ASN A 80 5.12 2.69 5.56
N VAL A 81 4.88 3.30 4.40
CA VAL A 81 4.87 4.76 4.26
C VAL A 81 3.48 5.36 4.06
N GLU A 82 2.53 4.58 3.53
CA GLU A 82 1.15 5.00 3.31
C GLU A 82 0.49 5.59 4.58
N PRO A 83 0.71 5.05 5.80
CA PRO A 83 0.15 5.62 7.03
C PRO A 83 0.56 7.06 7.34
N SER A 84 1.62 7.58 6.72
CA SER A 84 2.02 8.99 6.88
C SER A 84 1.03 9.97 6.25
N TYR A 85 0.17 9.48 5.34
CA TYR A 85 -0.89 10.24 4.68
C TYR A 85 -2.26 10.08 5.33
N TRP A 86 -2.38 9.25 6.39
CA TRP A 86 -3.57 9.22 7.24
C TRP A 86 -3.65 10.55 8.00
N GLN A 87 -4.39 11.51 7.45
CA GLN A 87 -4.60 12.82 8.06
C GLN A 87 -5.11 12.66 9.51
N ASN A 88 -4.85 13.67 10.35
CA ASN A 88 -5.47 13.75 11.66
C ASN A 88 -6.99 13.73 11.47
N ILE A 89 -7.68 12.96 12.30
CA ILE A 89 -9.13 12.69 12.29
C ILE A 89 -9.93 13.95 12.70
N ASP A 90 -9.49 15.14 12.26
CA ASP A 90 -10.16 16.40 12.56
C ASP A 90 -10.61 17.07 11.26
N GLU A 91 -11.93 17.03 11.11
CA GLU A 91 -12.79 17.83 10.24
C GLU A 91 -13.01 17.29 8.80
N ASP A 92 -14.19 16.68 8.64
CA ASP A 92 -14.97 16.43 7.41
C ASP A 92 -14.69 15.19 6.53
N HIS A 93 -13.73 14.32 6.86
CA HIS A 93 -13.58 13.03 6.16
C HIS A 93 -13.84 11.82 7.08
N VAL A 94 -14.97 11.14 6.83
CA VAL A 94 -15.44 9.93 7.52
C VAL A 94 -14.69 8.69 6.97
N PHE A 95 -13.36 8.70 6.97
CA PHE A 95 -12.58 7.51 6.63
C PHE A 95 -11.61 7.19 7.77
N CYS A 96 -11.83 6.07 8.45
CA CYS A 96 -10.92 5.56 9.48
C CYS A 96 -9.78 4.76 8.82
N ALA A 97 -8.63 4.68 9.49
CA ALA A 97 -7.45 3.98 8.98
C ALA A 97 -7.71 2.51 8.58
N GLN A 98 -8.68 1.86 9.25
CA GLN A 98 -9.11 0.50 8.88
C GLN A 98 -9.71 0.42 7.47
N THR A 99 -10.54 1.38 7.08
CA THR A 99 -11.15 1.41 5.75
C THR A 99 -10.12 1.61 4.65
N GLU A 100 -9.13 2.47 4.91
CA GLU A 100 -8.04 2.74 3.97
C GLU A 100 -7.12 1.53 3.80
N ALA A 101 -6.70 0.93 4.92
CA ALA A 101 -5.91 -0.29 4.89
C ALA A 101 -6.65 -1.43 4.19
N HIS A 102 -7.94 -1.62 4.49
CA HIS A 102 -8.78 -2.60 3.83
C HIS A 102 -8.82 -2.39 2.32
N SER A 103 -9.09 -1.15 1.87
CA SER A 103 -9.19 -0.83 0.46
C SER A 103 -7.90 -1.18 -0.30
N LEU A 104 -6.73 -0.79 0.23
CA LEU A 104 -5.46 -1.09 -0.42
C LEU A 104 -5.15 -2.59 -0.41
N LEU A 105 -5.42 -3.29 0.69
CA LEU A 105 -5.21 -4.74 0.80
C LEU A 105 -6.12 -5.52 -0.15
N THR A 106 -7.37 -5.09 -0.35
CA THR A 106 -8.25 -5.61 -1.40
C THR A 106 -7.62 -5.45 -2.79
N GLN A 107 -7.02 -4.29 -3.10
CA GLN A 107 -6.35 -4.10 -4.38
C GLN A 107 -5.10 -4.99 -4.55
N ILE A 108 -4.42 -5.34 -3.46
CA ILE A 108 -3.25 -6.22 -3.50
C ILE A 108 -3.66 -7.68 -3.67
N PHE A 109 -4.65 -8.15 -2.89
CA PHE A 109 -4.94 -9.57 -2.73
C PHE A 109 -6.19 -10.07 -3.46
N LEU A 110 -7.10 -9.19 -3.85
CA LEU A 110 -8.39 -9.57 -4.46
C LEU A 110 -8.54 -9.08 -5.92
N SER A 111 -7.71 -8.12 -6.36
CA SER A 111 -7.77 -7.60 -7.74
C SER A 111 -6.92 -8.38 -8.75
N SER A 112 -6.10 -9.34 -8.30
CA SER A 112 -5.22 -10.17 -9.15
C SER A 112 -5.49 -11.65 -8.93
N ASP A 113 -5.29 -12.46 -9.97
CA ASP A 113 -5.38 -13.94 -9.90
C ASP A 113 -4.01 -14.62 -9.75
N ASP A 114 -2.92 -13.84 -9.63
CA ASP A 114 -1.56 -14.36 -9.47
C ASP A 114 -1.28 -14.75 -8.02
N GLU A 115 -1.62 -15.99 -7.66
CA GLU A 115 -1.42 -16.52 -6.31
C GLU A 115 0.06 -16.65 -5.91
N GLU A 116 0.98 -16.84 -6.86
CA GLU A 116 2.41 -16.94 -6.56
C GLU A 116 2.92 -15.58 -6.09
N LYS A 117 2.62 -14.53 -6.84
CA LYS A 117 2.93 -13.16 -6.45
C LYS A 117 2.23 -12.76 -5.15
N GLN A 118 0.95 -13.08 -4.99
CA GLN A 118 0.23 -12.78 -3.76
C GLN A 118 0.86 -13.43 -2.53
N ARG A 119 1.34 -14.67 -2.66
CA ARG A 119 2.05 -15.37 -1.59
C ARG A 119 3.39 -14.72 -1.28
N GLU A 120 4.14 -14.30 -2.31
CA GLU A 120 5.40 -13.56 -2.14
C GLU A 120 5.18 -12.23 -1.39
N VAL A 121 4.17 -11.45 -1.81
CA VAL A 121 3.77 -10.21 -1.16
C VAL A 121 3.34 -10.45 0.28
N LEU A 122 2.49 -11.45 0.53
CA LEU A 122 2.05 -11.81 1.88
C LEU A 122 3.23 -12.17 2.78
N THR A 123 4.20 -12.93 2.25
CA THR A 123 5.40 -13.33 2.99
C THR A 123 6.24 -12.12 3.36
N ALA A 124 6.50 -11.23 2.40
CA ALA A 124 7.26 -10.01 2.62
C ALA A 124 6.58 -9.08 3.66
N ILE A 125 5.25 -8.99 3.65
CA ILE A 125 4.49 -8.19 4.62
C ILE A 125 4.55 -8.79 6.03
N VAL A 126 4.42 -10.10 6.17
CA VAL A 126 4.39 -10.78 7.47
C VAL A 126 5.78 -10.83 8.13
N GLU A 127 6.85 -10.91 7.33
CA GLU A 127 8.23 -10.85 7.85
C GLU A 127 8.62 -9.49 8.44
N ASP A 128 7.83 -8.44 8.19
CA ASP A 128 8.03 -7.10 8.76
C ASP A 128 6.98 -6.79 9.83
N ASP A 129 7.44 -6.40 11.02
CA ASP A 129 6.57 -6.13 12.17
C ASP A 129 5.48 -5.09 11.84
N PHE A 130 5.84 -4.04 11.10
CA PHE A 130 4.88 -2.98 10.71
C PHE A 130 3.98 -3.42 9.55
N GLY A 131 4.48 -4.21 8.61
CA GLY A 131 3.68 -4.89 7.60
C GLY A 131 2.60 -5.76 8.21
N LEU A 132 2.92 -6.59 9.21
CA LEU A 132 1.95 -7.43 9.91
C LEU A 132 0.91 -6.58 10.67
N LEU A 133 1.34 -5.50 11.32
CA LEU A 133 0.43 -4.55 11.97
C LEU A 133 -0.54 -3.91 10.97
N TYR A 134 -0.05 -3.51 9.79
CA TYR A 134 -0.88 -2.96 8.71
C TYR A 134 -1.88 -3.99 8.20
N LEU A 135 -1.41 -5.21 7.92
CA LEU A 135 -2.23 -6.34 7.44
C LEU A 135 -3.35 -6.66 8.43
N SER A 136 -3.09 -6.51 9.73
CA SER A 136 -4.04 -6.81 10.80
C SER A 136 -5.08 -5.71 11.06
N LEU A 137 -4.79 -4.48 10.64
CA LEU A 137 -5.59 -3.29 10.97
C LEU A 137 -7.09 -3.41 10.59
N PRO A 138 -7.47 -3.92 9.40
CA PRO A 138 -8.88 -4.05 9.02
C PRO A 138 -9.69 -4.99 9.91
N PHE A 139 -9.02 -5.94 10.56
CA PHE A 139 -9.67 -7.05 11.27
C PHE A 139 -9.88 -6.75 12.77
N ILE A 140 -9.26 -5.69 13.30
CA ILE A 140 -9.37 -5.32 14.72
C ILE A 140 -10.84 -5.00 15.06
N GLY A 141 -11.33 -5.64 16.12
CA GLY A 141 -12.68 -5.41 16.64
C GLY A 141 -13.78 -6.19 15.91
N HIS A 142 -13.43 -6.97 14.89
CA HIS A 142 -14.35 -7.89 14.23
C HIS A 142 -14.34 -9.27 14.91
N ASP A 143 -15.50 -9.90 14.99
CA ASP A 143 -15.66 -11.28 15.46
C ASP A 143 -15.79 -12.22 14.25
N PHE A 144 -14.80 -13.08 14.07
CA PHE A 144 -14.74 -14.04 12.96
C PHE A 144 -15.06 -15.48 13.41
N SER A 145 -15.60 -15.66 14.62
CA SER A 145 -15.95 -16.99 15.15
C SER A 145 -17.07 -17.68 14.36
N GLU A 146 -17.86 -16.93 13.60
CA GLU A 146 -18.98 -17.41 12.79
C GLU A 146 -18.67 -17.45 11.28
N ILE A 147 -17.42 -17.25 10.84
CA ILE A 147 -17.11 -17.40 9.40
C ILE A 147 -17.33 -18.87 8.99
N GLU A 148 -18.32 -19.09 8.14
CA GLU A 148 -18.54 -20.38 7.48
C GLU A 148 -17.60 -20.49 6.27
N GLU A 149 -16.64 -21.43 6.34
CA GLU A 149 -15.62 -21.62 5.29
C GLU A 149 -16.21 -22.12 3.96
N ASP A 150 -17.40 -22.73 4.02
CA ASP A 150 -18.10 -23.29 2.86
C ASP A 150 -19.09 -22.29 2.21
N GLU A 151 -19.27 -21.10 2.80
CA GLU A 151 -20.12 -20.04 2.24
C GLU A 151 -19.33 -19.09 1.32
N GLU A 152 -19.94 -18.74 0.19
CA GLU A 152 -19.40 -17.75 -0.74
C GLU A 152 -19.44 -16.37 -0.08
N GLN A 153 -18.26 -15.78 0.14
CA GLN A 153 -18.13 -14.49 0.80
C GLN A 153 -18.62 -13.35 -0.11
N THR A 154 -19.04 -12.25 0.50
CA THR A 154 -19.40 -11.05 -0.27
C THR A 154 -18.15 -10.47 -0.89
N SER A 155 -18.13 -10.29 -2.22
CA SER A 155 -16.97 -9.76 -2.92
C SER A 155 -16.58 -8.36 -2.41
N GLY A 156 -15.29 -8.19 -2.13
CA GLY A 156 -14.68 -7.02 -1.52
C GLY A 156 -14.93 -6.89 -0.03
N SER A 157 -15.40 -7.93 0.68
CA SER A 157 -15.60 -7.88 2.12
C SER A 157 -14.32 -8.16 2.92
N ILE A 158 -14.34 -7.78 4.19
CA ILE A 158 -13.24 -8.04 5.13
C ILE A 158 -13.07 -9.56 5.31
N GLU A 159 -14.17 -10.31 5.33
CA GLU A 159 -14.17 -11.77 5.42
C GLU A 159 -13.55 -12.43 4.19
N GLU A 160 -13.86 -11.94 2.98
CA GLU A 160 -13.22 -12.44 1.75
C GLU A 160 -11.70 -12.22 1.79
N LEU A 161 -11.26 -11.01 2.20
CA LEU A 161 -9.84 -10.70 2.34
C LEU A 161 -9.16 -11.62 3.36
N LEU A 162 -9.79 -11.84 4.51
CA LEU A 162 -9.27 -12.72 5.56
C LEU A 162 -9.16 -14.17 5.09
N MET A 163 -10.17 -14.66 4.39
CA MET A 163 -10.18 -16.02 3.82
C MET A 163 -9.15 -16.17 2.69
N LYS A 164 -8.92 -15.12 1.89
CA LYS A 164 -7.84 -15.10 0.90
C LYS A 164 -6.46 -15.16 1.57
N ILE A 165 -6.23 -14.44 2.67
CA ILE A 165 -4.98 -14.54 3.44
C ILE A 165 -4.79 -15.97 3.96
N LYS A 166 -5.84 -16.58 4.52
CA LYS A 166 -5.82 -17.96 5.02
C LYS A 166 -5.50 -18.99 3.93
N SER A 167 -6.07 -18.84 2.73
CA SER A 167 -5.82 -19.75 1.60
C SER A 167 -4.39 -19.63 1.06
N LEU A 168 -3.81 -18.43 1.11
CA LEU A 168 -2.42 -18.19 0.73
C LEU A 168 -1.44 -18.73 1.78
N SER A 169 -1.67 -18.44 3.06
CA SER A 169 -0.84 -18.91 4.18
C SER A 169 -1.62 -19.01 5.49
N GLU A 170 -1.78 -20.23 5.99
CA GLU A 170 -2.43 -20.48 7.29
C GLU A 170 -1.62 -19.90 8.47
N GLU A 171 -0.30 -19.83 8.33
CA GLU A 171 0.59 -19.22 9.34
C GLU A 171 0.35 -17.71 9.43
N ALA A 172 0.36 -17.02 8.29
CA ALA A 172 0.06 -15.58 8.22
C ALA A 172 -1.32 -15.27 8.81
N TYR A 173 -2.33 -16.08 8.48
CA TYR A 173 -3.67 -15.94 9.05
C TYR A 173 -3.67 -16.01 10.58
N ARG A 174 -2.95 -16.96 11.18
CA ARG A 174 -2.87 -17.09 12.65
C ARG A 174 -2.19 -15.89 13.29
N GLU A 175 -1.15 -15.35 12.66
CA GLU A 175 -0.46 -14.14 13.13
C GLU A 175 -1.38 -12.92 13.08
N VAL A 176 -2.06 -12.71 11.95
CA VAL A 176 -3.06 -11.65 11.77
C VAL A 176 -4.15 -11.74 12.84
N MET A 177 -4.70 -12.92 13.08
CA MET A 177 -5.72 -13.13 14.11
C MET A 177 -5.19 -12.85 15.52
N THR A 178 -3.95 -13.22 15.79
CA THR A 178 -3.29 -12.96 17.09
C THR A 178 -3.12 -11.46 17.32
N VAL A 179 -2.65 -10.72 16.32
CA VAL A 179 -2.49 -9.26 16.40
C VAL A 179 -3.86 -8.57 16.50
N SER A 180 -4.83 -9.00 15.71
CA SER A 180 -6.19 -8.41 15.68
C SER A 180 -6.95 -8.60 17.00
N THR A 181 -6.71 -9.71 17.70
CA THR A 181 -7.33 -10.00 19.01
C THR A 181 -6.66 -9.24 20.16
N ASN A 182 -5.32 -9.09 20.11
CA ASN A 182 -4.55 -8.48 21.20
C ASN A 182 -4.37 -6.96 21.04
N GLY A 183 -4.43 -6.47 19.81
CA GLY A 183 -4.25 -5.08 19.46
C GLY A 183 -5.49 -4.23 19.70
N THR A 184 -5.28 -2.92 19.86
CA THR A 184 -6.35 -1.93 19.79
C THR A 184 -6.12 -1.05 18.58
N LEU A 185 -7.21 -0.56 17.98
CA LEU A 185 -7.15 0.30 16.81
C LEU A 185 -6.19 1.48 17.03
N ASP A 186 -6.38 2.20 18.13
CA ASP A 186 -5.56 3.36 18.49
C ASP A 186 -4.07 3.01 18.62
N ASN A 187 -3.72 1.87 19.21
CA ASN A 187 -2.32 1.49 19.41
C ASN A 187 -1.65 1.15 18.09
N ILE A 188 -2.32 0.38 17.24
CA ILE A 188 -1.77 -0.07 15.96
C ILE A 188 -1.68 1.11 14.99
N GLU A 189 -2.73 1.93 14.90
CA GLU A 189 -2.74 3.13 14.06
C GLU A 189 -1.61 4.10 14.45
N ASN A 190 -1.43 4.36 15.75
CA ASN A 190 -0.35 5.22 16.22
C ASN A 190 1.04 4.65 15.92
N ALA A 191 1.24 3.33 16.06
CA ALA A 191 2.51 2.69 15.74
C ALA A 191 2.85 2.81 14.25
N LEU A 192 1.86 2.55 13.38
CA LEU A 192 2.00 2.68 11.92
C LEU A 192 2.30 4.13 11.51
N LYS A 193 1.54 5.10 12.03
CA LYS A 193 1.79 6.53 11.79
C LYS A 193 3.18 6.96 12.24
N GLN A 194 3.66 6.50 13.40
CA GLN A 194 4.98 6.84 13.90
C GLN A 194 6.10 6.26 13.02
N ASN A 195 5.97 4.99 12.61
CA ASN A 195 6.91 4.37 11.69
C ASN A 195 6.97 5.09 10.34
N ALA A 196 5.81 5.33 9.72
CA ALA A 196 5.72 6.00 8.44
C ALA A 196 6.30 7.41 8.47
N ASN A 197 6.01 8.18 9.52
CA ASN A 197 6.58 9.52 9.70
C ASN A 197 8.10 9.49 9.91
N LYS A 198 8.63 8.50 10.63
CA LYS A 198 10.08 8.32 10.79
C LYS A 198 10.75 8.04 9.45
N GLN A 199 10.18 7.16 8.63
CA GLN A 199 10.71 6.86 7.30
C GLN A 199 10.68 8.08 6.38
N ARG A 200 9.60 8.87 6.44
CA ARG A 200 9.48 10.13 5.69
C ARG A 200 10.55 11.15 6.09
N VAL A 201 10.85 11.30 7.39
CA VAL A 201 11.90 12.21 7.86
C VAL A 201 13.28 11.76 7.38
N THR A 202 13.60 10.48 7.50
CA THR A 202 14.88 9.93 7.03
C THR A 202 15.08 10.17 5.53
N ALA A 203 14.03 9.98 4.71
CA ALA A 203 14.10 10.23 3.27
C ALA A 203 14.38 11.71 2.95
N VAL A 204 13.76 12.64 3.67
CA VAL A 204 14.00 14.08 3.50
C VAL A 204 15.43 14.46 3.92
N GLU A 205 15.95 13.88 5.00
CA GLU A 205 17.33 14.14 5.45
C GLU A 205 18.36 13.67 4.39
N MET A 206 18.15 12.51 3.79
CA MET A 206 19.02 11.98 2.72
C MET A 206 19.03 12.86 1.47
N ASP A 207 17.86 13.37 1.03
CA ASP A 207 17.77 14.29 -0.12
C ASP A 207 18.48 15.62 0.14
N THR A 208 18.54 16.07 1.40
CA THR A 208 19.25 17.31 1.74
C THR A 208 20.76 17.14 1.82
N ASP A 209 21.26 15.98 2.24
CA ASP A 209 22.71 15.73 2.34
C ASP A 209 23.38 15.69 0.96
N ASP A 210 22.71 15.18 -0.08
CA ASP A 210 23.21 15.17 -1.46
C ASP A 210 23.29 16.59 -2.08
N MET A 211 22.55 17.57 -1.55
CA MET A 211 22.66 18.98 -1.97
C MET A 211 23.85 19.74 -1.35
N PHE A 212 24.53 19.16 -0.35
CA PHE A 212 25.66 19.78 0.34
C PHE A 212 26.99 19.03 0.16
N ALA A 213 27.05 18.00 -0.69
CA ALA A 213 28.31 17.38 -1.07
C ALA A 213 29.22 18.41 -1.79
N PRO A 214 30.46 18.67 -1.32
CA PRO A 214 31.35 19.63 -1.96
C PRO A 214 31.77 19.12 -3.35
N LEU A 215 31.58 19.98 -4.36
CA LEU A 215 32.06 19.81 -5.75
C LEU A 215 33.58 19.61 -5.84
#